data_AF-A0A1V5G433-F1
#
_entry.id   AF-A0A1V5G433-F1
#
_cell.length_a   1.000
_cell.length_b   1.000
_cell.length_c   1.000
_cell.angle_alpha   90.00
_cell.angle_beta   90.00
_cell.angle_gamma   90.00
#
_symmetry.space_group_name_H-M   'P 1'
#
loop_
_entity.id
_entity.type
_entity.pdbx_description
1 polymer ?
#
loop_
_entity_poly.entity_id
_entity_poly.type
_entity_poly.pdbx_seq_one_letter_code
_entity_poly.pdbx_strand_id
1 'polypeptide(L)'
;MALEHRLQPVALGPASEERLTRACLNQKIVRTSAATFVWTADAYRMTYRYGQRGYRYLHLDAGHVCQNLYLAAETIDCGVCAIAAFDDQETNALLGLDGAERFAVYLATVGKKRHEGEEEK
;
A
#
# COMPACT_ATOMS: atom_id res chain seq x y z
N MET A 1 13.15 -12.69 1.24
CA MET A 1 12.73 -11.85 2.39
C MET A 1 13.59 -10.60 2.40
N ALA A 2 13.11 -9.49 2.95
CA ALA A 2 13.94 -8.31 3.18
C ALA A 2 14.98 -8.64 4.25
N LEU A 3 16.12 -9.19 3.83
CA LEU A 3 17.22 -9.59 4.70
C LEU A 3 18.11 -8.40 5.08
N GLU A 4 17.95 -7.29 4.37
CA GLU A 4 18.71 -6.06 4.56
C GLU A 4 17.76 -4.86 4.65
N HIS A 5 18.14 -3.84 5.42
CA HIS A 5 17.40 -2.59 5.55
C HIS A 5 17.64 -1.68 4.32
N ARG A 6 17.19 -2.12 3.15
CA ARG A 6 17.37 -1.43 1.87
C ARG A 6 16.14 -1.56 0.98
N LEU A 7 15.98 -0.60 0.07
CA LEU A 7 14.98 -0.66 -1.00
C LEU A 7 15.64 -1.18 -2.28
N GLN A 8 14.92 -2.06 -2.99
CA GLN A 8 15.31 -2.48 -4.33
C GLN A 8 14.49 -1.66 -5.34
N PRO A 9 15.14 -0.95 -6.27
CA PRO A 9 14.43 -0.29 -7.36
C PRO A 9 13.69 -1.34 -8.21
N VAL A 10 12.41 -1.10 -8.45
CA VAL A 10 11.58 -1.90 -9.36
C VAL A 10 11.06 -0.98 -10.46
N ALA A 11 11.16 -1.41 -11.71
CA ALA A 11 10.62 -0.66 -12.83
C ALA A 11 9.11 -0.88 -12.92
N LEU A 12 8.32 0.14 -12.53
CA LEU A 12 6.85 0.13 -12.62
C LEU A 12 6.31 0.64 -13.97
N GLY A 13 7.23 1.00 -14.88
CA GLY A 13 6.92 1.64 -16.15
C GLY A 13 6.63 3.14 -16.00
N PRO A 14 6.40 3.84 -17.13
CA PRO A 14 6.10 5.27 -17.13
C PRO A 14 4.75 5.56 -16.46
N ALA A 15 4.61 6.76 -15.90
CA ALA A 15 3.38 7.26 -15.30
C ALA A 15 2.76 6.34 -14.23
N SER A 16 3.59 5.60 -13.49
CA SER A 16 3.14 4.66 -12.45
C SER A 16 2.31 5.34 -11.36
N GLU A 17 2.63 6.59 -11.01
CA GLU A 17 1.86 7.40 -10.06
C GLU A 17 0.41 7.66 -10.51
N GLU A 18 0.22 7.99 -11.79
CA GLU A 18 -1.08 8.28 -12.38
C GLU A 18 -1.90 6.99 -12.51
N ARG A 19 -1.25 5.90 -12.93
CA ARG A 19 -1.86 4.57 -12.99
C ARG A 19 -2.31 4.10 -11.61
N LEU A 20 -1.48 4.25 -10.58
CA LEU A 20 -1.83 3.88 -9.20
C LEU A 20 -2.97 4.77 -8.66
N THR A 21 -2.93 6.07 -8.94
CA THR A 21 -4.00 7.01 -8.57
C THR A 21 -5.34 6.59 -9.18
N ARG A 22 -5.34 6.23 -10.47
CA ARG A 22 -6.53 5.75 -11.16
C ARG A 22 -7.04 4.44 -10.58
N ALA A 23 -6.14 3.48 -10.33
CA ALA A 23 -6.48 2.22 -9.68
C ALA A 23 -7.07 2.43 -8.27
N CYS A 24 -6.63 3.46 -7.56
CA CYS A 24 -7.22 3.89 -6.28
C CYS A 24 -8.44 4.80 -6.46
N LEU A 25 -9.24 4.59 -7.51
CA LEU A 25 -10.49 5.31 -7.77
C LEU A 25 -10.33 6.84 -7.85
N ASN A 26 -9.17 7.31 -8.34
CA ASN A 26 -8.82 8.73 -8.45
C ASN A 26 -8.82 9.49 -7.11
N GLN A 27 -8.58 8.79 -5.98
CA GLN A 27 -8.39 9.43 -4.69
C GLN A 27 -7.17 10.35 -4.73
N LYS A 28 -7.39 11.68 -4.66
CA LYS A 28 -6.34 12.71 -4.80
C LYS A 28 -5.17 12.51 -3.83
N ILE A 29 -5.45 11.97 -2.64
CA ILE A 29 -4.44 11.71 -1.60
C ILE A 29 -3.35 10.75 -2.04
N VAL A 30 -3.59 9.88 -3.03
CA VAL A 30 -2.57 9.00 -3.64
C VAL A 30 -1.61 9.84 -4.48
N ARG A 31 -2.16 10.65 -5.38
CA ARG A 31 -1.38 11.51 -6.28
C ARG A 31 -0.52 12.52 -5.54
N THR A 32 -1.02 13.08 -4.43
CA THR A 32 -0.33 14.11 -3.67
C THR A 32 0.52 13.57 -2.52
N SER A 33 0.56 12.24 -2.33
CA SER A 33 1.39 11.62 -1.30
C SER A 33 2.89 11.75 -1.62
N ALA A 34 3.71 11.81 -0.58
CA ALA A 34 5.16 11.70 -0.73
C ALA A 34 5.59 10.26 -1.03
N ALA A 35 4.86 9.30 -0.46
CA ALA A 35 5.02 7.87 -0.74
C ALA A 35 3.67 7.15 -0.64
N THR A 36 3.47 6.13 -1.47
CA THR A 36 2.37 5.18 -1.33
C THR A 36 2.96 3.79 -1.06
N PHE A 37 2.56 3.20 0.06
CA PHE A 37 2.88 1.82 0.42
C PHE A 37 1.80 0.90 -0.14
N VAL A 38 2.22 -0.19 -0.78
CA VAL A 38 1.33 -1.25 -1.25
C VAL A 38 1.77 -2.57 -0.63
N TRP A 39 0.94 -3.14 0.24
CA TRP A 39 1.19 -4.44 0.84
C TRP A 39 0.63 -5.54 -0.04
N THR A 40 1.49 -6.49 -0.38
CA THR A 40 1.15 -7.66 -1.22
C THR A 40 1.25 -8.94 -0.41
N ALA A 41 0.33 -9.87 -0.63
CA ALA A 41 0.38 -11.20 -0.04
C ALA A 41 0.96 -12.23 -1.00
N ASP A 42 1.56 -13.26 -0.42
CA ASP A 42 1.75 -14.56 -1.06
C ASP A 42 0.80 -15.53 -0.34
N ALA A 43 -0.27 -15.95 -1.02
CA ALA A 43 -1.38 -16.69 -0.43
C ALA A 43 -0.90 -17.99 0.23
N TYR A 44 0.00 -18.70 -0.46
CA TYR A 44 0.49 -20.02 -0.02
C TYR A 44 1.16 -19.96 1.35
N ARG A 45 1.90 -18.87 1.64
CA ARG A 45 2.59 -18.69 2.93
C ARG A 45 1.64 -18.73 4.14
N MET A 46 0.38 -18.37 3.96
CA MET A 46 -0.63 -18.44 5.01
C MET A 46 -1.56 -19.64 4.86
N THR A 47 -1.98 -19.96 3.64
CA THR A 47 -2.98 -21.01 3.40
C THR A 47 -2.43 -22.41 3.60
N TYR A 48 -1.13 -22.64 3.41
CA TYR A 48 -0.51 -23.95 3.68
C TYR A 48 -0.76 -24.41 5.13
N ARG A 49 -0.65 -23.50 6.10
CA ARG A 49 -0.80 -23.83 7.53
C ARG A 49 -2.23 -23.65 8.05
N TYR A 50 -2.95 -22.66 7.52
CA TYR A 50 -4.23 -22.20 8.08
C TYR A 50 -5.43 -22.41 7.13
N GLY A 51 -5.23 -23.01 5.97
CA GLY A 51 -6.25 -23.20 4.95
C GLY A 51 -6.94 -21.90 4.57
N GLN A 52 -8.26 -21.95 4.35
CA GLN A 52 -9.08 -20.79 4.00
C GLN A 52 -9.04 -19.67 5.07
N ARG A 53 -8.80 -20.02 6.34
CA ARG A 53 -8.68 -19.03 7.42
C ARG A 53 -7.45 -18.13 7.23
N GLY A 54 -6.43 -18.61 6.50
CA GLY A 54 -5.27 -17.82 6.11
C GLY A 54 -5.62 -16.50 5.45
N TYR A 55 -6.70 -16.45 4.66
CA TYR A 55 -7.14 -15.22 3.99
C TYR A 55 -7.53 -14.11 4.97
N ARG A 56 -8.16 -14.48 6.09
CA ARG A 56 -8.49 -13.53 7.17
C ARG A 56 -7.23 -13.00 7.84
N TYR A 57 -6.23 -13.86 8.04
CA TYR A 57 -4.97 -13.47 8.65
C TYR A 57 -4.14 -12.54 7.77
N LEU A 58 -4.15 -12.73 6.45
CA LEU A 58 -3.51 -11.79 5.52
C LEU A 58 -3.98 -10.35 5.73
N HIS A 59 -5.30 -10.15 5.89
CA HIS A 59 -5.87 -8.82 6.10
C HIS A 59 -5.58 -8.27 7.50
N LEU A 60 -5.60 -9.12 8.53
CA LEU A 60 -5.22 -8.72 9.88
C LEU A 60 -3.74 -8.30 9.95
N ASP A 61 -2.85 -9.06 9.30
CA ASP A 61 -1.43 -8.75 9.25
C ASP A 61 -1.17 -7.45 8.48
N ALA A 62 -1.84 -7.24 7.35
CA ALA A 62 -1.76 -5.99 6.59
C ALA A 62 -2.23 -4.78 7.43
N GLY A 63 -3.32 -4.93 8.19
CA GLY A 63 -3.81 -3.91 9.12
C GLY A 63 -2.81 -3.60 10.23
N HIS A 64 -2.20 -4.61 10.86
CA HIS A 64 -1.17 -4.42 11.88
C HIS A 64 0.05 -3.66 11.34
N VAL A 65 0.54 -4.01 10.15
CA VAL A 65 1.69 -3.32 9.54
C VAL A 65 1.31 -1.87 9.17
N CYS A 66 0.10 -1.64 8.65
CA CYS A 66 -0.37 -0.29 8.37
C CYS A 66 -0.49 0.56 9.64
N GLN A 67 -0.95 0.00 10.75
CA GLN A 67 -1.00 0.72 12.02
C GLN A 67 0.40 1.11 12.51
N ASN A 68 1.40 0.25 12.32
CA ASN A 68 2.79 0.61 12.61
C ASN A 68 3.28 1.75 11.72
N LEU A 69 2.85 1.80 10.46
CA LEU A 69 3.16 2.93 9.57
C LEU A 69 2.55 4.24 10.09
N TYR A 70 1.28 4.21 10.52
CA TYR A 70 0.63 5.36 11.18
C TYR A 70 1.45 5.87 12.37
N LEU A 71 1.84 4.97 13.29
CA LEU A 71 2.59 5.33 14.49
C LEU A 71 3.99 5.87 14.14
N ALA A 72 4.68 5.25 13.18
CA ALA A 72 6.01 5.69 12.76
C ALA A 72 5.97 7.06 12.08
N ALA A 73 5.01 7.28 11.16
CA ALA A 73 4.84 8.56 10.48
C ALA A 73 4.47 9.69 11.47
N GLU A 74 3.62 9.40 12.46
CA GLU A 74 3.26 10.36 13.50
C GLU A 74 4.49 10.90 14.23
N THR A 75 5.47 10.05 14.52
CA THR A 75 6.70 10.45 15.24
C THR A 75 7.59 11.44 14.47
N ILE A 76 7.38 11.56 13.15
CA ILE A 76 8.11 12.46 12.26
C ILE A 76 7.21 13.56 11.66
N ASP A 77 6.09 13.86 12.33
CA ASP A 77 5.10 14.87 11.90
C ASP A 77 4.52 14.66 10.49
N CYS A 78 4.42 13.39 10.08
CA CYS A 78 3.79 12.99 8.83
C CYS A 78 2.40 12.41 9.06
N GLY A 79 1.54 12.54 8.06
CA GLY A 79 0.20 11.94 8.03
C GLY A 79 0.19 10.66 7.21
N VAL A 80 -0.71 9.74 7.57
CA VAL A 80 -0.96 8.51 6.83
C VAL A 80 -2.44 8.40 6.49
N CYS A 81 -2.77 7.91 5.31
CA CYS A 81 -4.13 7.54 4.95
C CYS A 81 -4.16 6.13 4.37
N ALA A 82 -4.75 5.21 5.12
CA ALA A 82 -5.06 3.87 4.66
C ALA A 82 -6.06 3.90 3.49
N ILE A 83 -5.82 3.03 2.50
CA ILE A 83 -6.66 2.88 1.31
C ILE A 83 -7.00 1.40 1.15
N ALA A 84 -8.27 1.09 1.40
CA ALA A 84 -8.84 -0.22 1.16
C ALA A 84 -9.66 -0.29 -0.14
N ALA A 85 -10.01 0.86 -0.72
CA ALA A 85 -10.76 0.95 -1.97
C ALA A 85 -9.79 1.18 -3.13
N PHE A 86 -9.50 0.12 -3.87
CA PHE A 86 -8.71 0.13 -5.09
C PHE A 86 -9.18 -0.98 -6.02
N ASP A 87 -8.88 -0.86 -7.30
CA ASP A 87 -9.11 -1.90 -8.30
C ASP A 87 -7.98 -2.93 -8.20
N ASP A 88 -8.31 -4.13 -7.72
CA ASP A 88 -7.36 -5.24 -7.55
C ASP A 88 -6.66 -5.58 -8.87
N GLN A 89 -7.41 -5.63 -9.98
CA GLN A 89 -6.87 -6.06 -11.27
C GLN A 89 -5.87 -5.03 -11.80
N GLU A 90 -6.20 -3.75 -11.77
CA GLU A 90 -5.29 -2.69 -12.21
C GLU A 90 -4.06 -2.58 -11.31
N THR A 91 -4.23 -2.72 -9.99
CA THR A 91 -3.14 -2.65 -9.02
C THR A 91 -2.19 -3.82 -9.18
N ASN A 92 -2.71 -5.04 -9.31
CA ASN A 92 -1.90 -6.24 -9.55
C ASN A 92 -1.16 -6.16 -10.89
N ALA A 93 -1.83 -5.71 -11.96
CA ALA A 93 -1.19 -5.52 -13.26
C ALA A 93 -0.06 -4.47 -13.23
N LEU A 94 -0.22 -3.39 -12.45
CA LEU A 94 0.83 -2.38 -12.26
C LEU A 94 2.06 -2.97 -11.55
N LEU A 95 1.84 -3.85 -10.57
CA LEU A 95 2.90 -4.48 -9.78
C LEU A 95 3.46 -5.76 -10.41
N GLY A 96 2.91 -6.22 -11.53
CA GLY A 96 3.30 -7.48 -12.17
C GLY A 96 2.93 -8.73 -11.37
N LEU A 97 1.83 -8.67 -10.62
CA LEU A 97 1.30 -9.75 -9.80
C LEU A 97 0.20 -10.52 -10.55
N ASP A 98 0.06 -11.82 -10.28
CA ASP A 98 -0.92 -12.68 -10.93
C ASP A 98 -2.35 -12.50 -10.40
N GLY A 99 -2.54 -11.88 -9.23
CA GLY A 99 -3.84 -11.61 -8.63
C GLY A 99 -4.51 -12.81 -7.94
N ALA A 100 -3.85 -13.96 -7.88
CA ALA A 100 -4.38 -15.20 -7.31
C ALA A 100 -3.46 -15.77 -6.21
N GLU A 101 -2.24 -16.16 -6.56
CA GLU A 101 -1.20 -16.59 -5.62
C GLU A 101 -0.52 -15.39 -4.98
N ARG A 102 -0.31 -14.31 -5.75
CA ARG A 102 0.22 -13.04 -5.25
C ARG A 102 -0.65 -11.89 -5.65
N PHE A 103 -1.03 -11.06 -4.68
CA PHE A 103 -1.95 -9.94 -4.90
C PHE A 103 -1.75 -8.83 -3.89
N ALA A 104 -2.09 -7.60 -4.27
CA ALA A 104 -2.19 -6.46 -3.37
C ALA A 104 -3.35 -6.67 -2.38
N VAL A 105 -3.10 -6.44 -1.10
CA VAL A 105 -4.08 -6.62 0.00
C VAL A 105 -4.54 -5.28 0.56
N TYR A 106 -3.62 -4.31 0.62
CA TYR A 106 -3.88 -3.04 1.28
C TYR A 106 -2.89 -1.97 0.83
N LEU A 107 -3.31 -0.71 0.87
CA LEU A 107 -2.46 0.43 0.54
C LEU A 107 -2.51 1.46 1.65
N ALA A 108 -1.49 2.32 1.73
CA ALA A 108 -1.53 3.53 2.52
C ALA A 108 -0.64 4.61 1.92
N THR A 109 -1.10 5.86 1.96
CA THR A 109 -0.30 7.01 1.60
C THR A 109 0.41 7.57 2.82
N VAL A 110 1.59 8.15 2.61
CA VAL A 110 2.32 8.95 3.59
C VAL A 110 2.63 10.30 2.98
N GLY A 111 2.40 11.37 3.73
CA GLY A 111 2.68 12.73 3.29
C GLY A 111 2.86 13.68 4.46
N LYS A 112 3.21 14.93 4.17
CA LYS A 112 3.26 15.98 5.19
C LYS A 112 1.85 16.25 5.71
N LYS A 113 1.72 16.47 7.02
CA LYS A 113 0.50 17.04 7.56
C LYS A 113 0.38 18.49 7.10
N ARG A 114 -0.85 18.91 6.81
CA ARG A 114 -1.16 20.32 6.57
C ARG A 114 -1.30 20.97 7.92
N HIS A 115 -0.46 21.96 8.23
CA HIS A 115 -0.61 22.76 9.45
C HIS A 115 -1.69 23.81 9.21
N GLU A 116 -2.52 24.09 10.24
CA GLU A 116 -3.57 25.12 10.16
C GLU A 116 -2.93 26.48 9.82
N GLY A 117 -3.12 26.93 8.57
CA GLY A 117 -2.52 28.16 8.03
C GLY A 117 -2.07 28.08 6.57
N GLU A 118 -1.93 26.88 5.99
CA GLU A 118 -1.55 26.70 4.59
C GLU A 118 -2.79 26.56 3.69
N GLU A 119 -3.36 27.70 3.27
CA GLU A 119 -4.40 27.76 2.23
C GLU A 119 -3.95 27.11 0.92
N GLU A 120 -4.92 26.53 0.21
CA GLU A 120 -4.74 25.84 -1.05
C GLU A 120 -4.43 26.84 -2.17
N LYS A 121 -3.18 26.85 -2.66
CA LYS A 121 -2.81 27.48 -3.93
C LYS A 121 -3.17 26.57 -5.10
#